data_AF-A0A2E0IA52-F1
#
_entry.id   AF-A0A2E0IA52-F1
#
_cell.length_a   1.000
_cell.length_b   1.000
_cell.length_c   1.000
_cell.angle_alpha   90.00
_cell.angle_beta   90.00
_cell.angle_gamma   90.00
#
_symmetry.space_group_name_H-M   'P 1'
#
loop_
_entity.id
_entity.type
_entity.pdbx_description
1 polymer ?
#
loop_
_entity_poly.entity_id
_entity_poly.type
_entity_poly.pdbx_seq_one_letter_code
_entity_poly.pdbx_strand_id
1 'polypeptide(L)' 'MLIGVYFISTWTGVAMVQAQTSPEISLDCQQPNAIDVFPGATRTSIVYCTLSNPTAFSETVKLTYSGGVLGVAGPGSKS' A
#
# COMPACT_ATOMS: atom_id res chain seq x y z
N MET A 1 48.14 -16.98 21.79
CA MET A 1 47.08 -16.11 22.36
C MET A 1 46.29 -15.33 21.31
N LEU A 2 46.70 -15.27 20.03
CA LEU A 2 45.94 -14.59 18.95
C LEU A 2 44.84 -15.45 18.30
N ILE A 3 44.94 -16.78 18.35
CA ILE A 3 43.96 -17.69 17.73
C ILE A 3 42.64 -17.77 18.52
N GLY A 4 42.70 -17.65 19.86
CA GLY A 4 41.51 -17.72 20.72
C GLY A 4 40.59 -16.51 20.61
N VAL A 5 41.14 -15.33 20.28
CA VAL A 5 40.34 -14.10 20.10
C VAL A 5 39.53 -14.16 18.81
N TYR A 6 40.09 -14.78 17.77
CA TYR A 6 39.44 -14.89 16.45
C TYR A 6 38.15 -15.73 16.49
N PHE A 7 38.09 -16.73 17.37
CA PHE A 7 36.90 -17.56 17.57
C PHE A 7 35.78 -16.87 18.35
N ILE A 8 36.09 -15.85 19.15
CA ILE A 8 35.09 -15.13 19.96
C ILE A 8 34.44 -14.02 19.11
N SER A 9 35.13 -13.50 18.10
CA SER A 9 34.65 -12.43 17.21
C SER A 9 33.50 -12.84 16.29
N THR A 10 33.29 -14.12 16.04
CA THR A 10 32.24 -14.61 15.13
C THR A 10 30.88 -14.79 15.80
N TRP A 11 30.78 -14.57 17.12
CA TRP A 11 29.51 -14.66 17.86
C TRP A 11 28.75 -13.34 17.98
N THR A 12 29.35 -12.19 17.64
CA THR A 12 28.65 -10.91 17.71
C THR A 12 27.92 -10.59 16.41
N GLY A 13 26.66 -11.01 16.36
CA GLY A 13 25.61 -10.28 15.65
C GLY A 13 25.39 -10.67 14.20
N VAL A 14 24.58 -11.72 13.98
CA VAL A 14 23.77 -11.75 12.77
C VAL A 14 22.70 -10.67 12.96
N ALA A 15 22.82 -9.54 12.26
CA ALA A 15 21.75 -8.56 12.23
C ALA A 15 20.51 -9.26 11.63
N MET A 16 19.49 -9.47 12.44
CA MET A 16 18.17 -9.89 11.98
C MET A 16 17.60 -8.79 11.10
N VAL A 17 17.80 -8.90 9.78
CA VAL A 17 17.05 -8.09 8.82
C VAL A 17 15.62 -8.61 8.88
N GLN A 18 14.79 -7.93 9.67
CA GLN A 18 13.34 -8.07 9.52
C GLN A 18 12.99 -7.45 8.17
N ALA A 19 13.03 -8.26 7.11
CA ALA A 19 12.31 -7.94 5.90
C ALA A 19 10.87 -7.64 6.33
N GLN A 20 10.44 -6.40 6.16
CA GLN A 20 9.05 -6.05 6.42
C GLN A 20 8.22 -6.94 5.50
N THR A 21 7.55 -7.94 6.06
CA THR A 21 6.60 -8.80 5.37
C THR A 21 5.31 -8.03 5.07
N SER A 22 5.45 -6.78 4.60
CA SER A 22 4.36 -6.10 3.94
C SER A 22 4.21 -6.80 2.59
N PRO A 23 3.01 -7.29 2.23
CA PRO A 23 2.80 -7.79 0.88
C PRO A 23 3.25 -6.70 -0.09
N GLU A 24 3.99 -7.08 -1.14
CA GLU A 24 4.58 -6.15 -2.12
C GLU A 24 3.52 -5.57 -3.06
N ILE A 25 2.24 -5.59 -2.65
CA ILE A 25 1.15 -4.98 -3.38
C ILE A 25 1.16 -3.49 -3.11
N SER A 26 1.22 -2.70 -4.17
CA SER A 26 1.12 -1.24 -4.09
C SER A 26 -0.18 -0.75 -4.73
N LEU A 27 -0.82 0.21 -4.06
CA LEU A 27 -1.96 0.96 -4.61
C LEU A 27 -1.52 2.42 -4.77
N ASP A 28 -1.44 2.87 -6.00
CA ASP A 28 -1.14 4.27 -6.34
C ASP A 28 -2.40 4.96 -6.85
N CYS A 29 -2.77 6.09 -6.28
CA CYS A 29 -4.00 6.81 -6.60
C CYS A 29 -3.69 8.25 -7.02
N GLN A 30 -4.33 8.69 -8.09
CA GLN A 30 -4.23 10.08 -8.52
C GLN A 30 -4.92 11.01 -7.53
N GLN A 31 -4.33 12.18 -7.30
CA GLN A 31 -4.98 13.22 -6.50
C GLN A 31 -6.26 13.68 -7.22
N PRO A 32 -7.45 13.57 -6.59
CA PRO A 32 -8.67 14.06 -7.22
C PRO A 32 -8.63 15.57 -7.39
N ASN A 33 -9.16 16.03 -8.52
CA ASN A 33 -9.48 17.44 -8.72
C ASN A 33 -10.58 17.88 -7.75
N ALA A 34 -10.63 19.18 -7.46
CA ALA A 34 -11.71 19.77 -6.70
C ALA A 34 -13.07 19.49 -7.36
N ILE A 35 -14.09 19.25 -6.53
CA ILE A 35 -15.44 19.01 -7.02
C ILE A 35 -16.12 20.36 -7.28
N ASP A 36 -16.62 20.55 -8.49
CA ASP A 36 -17.40 21.73 -8.83
C ASP A 36 -18.77 21.71 -8.13
N VAL A 37 -19.13 22.82 -7.49
CA VAL A 37 -20.32 22.93 -6.63
C VAL A 37 -21.27 24.07 -7.02
N PHE A 38 -21.50 24.27 -8.31
CA PHE A 38 -22.48 25.23 -8.83
C PHE A 38 -23.79 24.56 -9.32
N PRO A 39 -24.90 25.32 -9.47
CA PRO A 39 -26.16 24.75 -9.97
C PRO A 39 -26.00 24.10 -11.36
N GLY A 40 -26.35 22.83 -11.47
CA GLY A 40 -26.22 22.05 -12.71
C GLY A 40 -24.90 21.27 -12.85
N ALA A 41 -23.93 21.42 -11.93
CA ALA A 41 -22.73 20.59 -11.91
C ALA A 41 -23.03 19.14 -11.47
N THR A 42 -22.25 18.19 -11.97
CA THR A 42 -22.39 16.75 -11.68
C THR A 42 -22.08 16.40 -10.21
N ARG A 43 -21.35 17.26 -9.48
CA ARG A 43 -20.98 17.09 -8.05
C ARG A 43 -20.32 15.74 -7.72
N THR A 44 -19.67 15.14 -8.69
CA THR A 44 -18.94 13.88 -8.55
C THR A 44 -17.51 14.08 -9.04
N SER A 45 -16.59 13.28 -8.49
CA SER A 45 -15.21 13.17 -8.97
C SER A 45 -14.83 11.71 -9.05
N ILE A 46 -13.92 11.39 -9.97
CA ILE A 46 -13.43 10.04 -10.20
C ILE A 46 -11.95 10.03 -9.80
N VAL A 47 -11.60 9.10 -8.91
CA VAL A 47 -10.22 8.83 -8.53
C VAL A 47 -9.78 7.57 -9.26
N TYR A 48 -8.78 7.71 -10.14
CA TYR A 48 -8.15 6.56 -10.77
C TYR A 48 -6.99 6.07 -9.91
N CYS A 49 -6.94 4.76 -9.69
CA CYS A 49 -5.85 4.12 -8.98
C CYS A 49 -5.33 2.92 -9.78
N THR A 50 -4.02 2.67 -9.67
CA THR A 50 -3.36 1.48 -10.20
C THR A 50 -2.99 0.57 -9.05
N LEU A 51 -3.44 -0.68 -9.13
CA LEU A 51 -3.04 -1.75 -8.23
C LEU A 51 -1.97 -2.60 -8.93
N SER A 52 -0.77 -2.65 -8.35
CA SER A 52 0.34 -3.43 -8.88
C SER A 52 0.67 -4.60 -7.94
N ASN A 53 0.75 -5.78 -8.53
CA ASN A 53 1.27 -6.98 -7.88
C ASN A 53 2.57 -7.39 -8.60
N PRO A 54 3.74 -7.19 -7.98
CA PRO A 54 5.02 -7.57 -8.57
C PRO A 54 5.33 -9.07 -8.41
N THR A 55 4.50 -9.83 -7.69
CA THR A 55 4.68 -11.27 -7.53
C THR A 55 4.11 -12.05 -8.72
N ALA A 56 4.68 -13.22 -9.00
CA ALA A 56 4.18 -14.12 -10.05
C ALA A 56 2.91 -14.89 -9.64
N PHE A 57 2.43 -14.69 -8.41
CA PHE A 57 1.27 -15.38 -7.85
C PHE A 57 0.06 -14.46 -7.81
N SER A 58 -1.14 -15.04 -7.86
CA SER A 58 -2.37 -14.26 -7.70
C SER A 58 -2.61 -14.00 -6.22
N GLU A 59 -2.83 -12.73 -5.89
CA GLU A 59 -3.10 -12.27 -4.53
C GLU A 59 -4.49 -11.66 -4.44
N THR A 60 -5.21 -11.93 -3.34
CA THR A 60 -6.54 -11.35 -3.10
C THR A 60 -6.39 -10.12 -2.23
N VAL A 61 -6.86 -8.98 -2.75
CA VAL A 61 -6.86 -7.70 -2.03
C VAL A 61 -8.25 -7.31 -1.57
N LYS A 62 -8.32 -6.70 -0.38
CA LYS A 62 -9.53 -6.03 0.11
C LYS A 62 -9.32 -4.53 0.05
N LEU A 63 -10.09 -3.85 -0.80
CA LEU A 63 -10.09 -2.39 -0.89
C LEU A 63 -11.06 -1.79 0.14
N THR A 64 -10.62 -0.73 0.80
CA THR A 64 -11.44 0.06 1.73
C THR A 64 -11.48 1.50 1.26
N TYR A 65 -12.68 2.09 1.24
CA TYR A 65 -12.89 3.45 0.75
C TYR A 65 -13.33 4.36 1.91
N SER A 66 -12.83 5.59 1.92
CA SER A 66 -13.23 6.63 2.88
C SER A 66 -13.50 7.93 2.13
N GLY A 67 -14.76 8.39 2.16
CA GLY A 67 -15.21 9.61 1.49
C GLY A 67 -15.46 10.78 2.44
N GLY A 68 -15.25 10.60 3.74
CA GLY A 68 -15.61 11.60 4.75
C GLY A 68 -17.11 11.90 4.72
N VAL A 69 -17.46 13.14 4.32
CA VAL A 69 -18.85 13.61 4.18
C VAL A 69 -19.50 13.25 2.84
N LEU A 70 -18.72 12.71 1.89
CA LEU A 70 -19.17 12.34 0.56
C LEU A 70 -19.45 10.84 0.48
N GLY A 71 -20.44 10.47 -0.33
CA GLY A 71 -20.64 9.08 -0.74
C GLY A 71 -19.47 8.61 -1.60
N VAL A 72 -18.94 7.43 -1.30
CA VAL A 72 -17.85 6.80 -2.06
C VAL A 72 -18.24 5.38 -2.44
N ALA A 73 -17.95 5.02 -3.68
CA ALA A 73 -18.16 3.68 -4.22
C ALA A 73 -16.97 3.31 -5.11
N GLY A 74 -16.70 2.02 -5.26
CA GLY A 74 -15.58 1.51 -6.02
C GLY A 74 -15.75 0.04 -6.42
N PRO A 75 -14.76 -0.55 -7.08
CA PRO A 75 -14.80 -1.96 -7.45
C PRO A 75 -15.22 -2.87 -6.28
N GLY A 76 -16.30 -3.63 -6.48
CA GLY A 76 -16.82 -4.57 -5.49
C GLY A 76 -17.72 -3.96 -4.40
N SER A 77 -17.93 -2.64 -4.36
CA SER A 77 -18.97 -2.07 -3.50
C SER A 77 -20.36 -2.48 -3.99
N LYS A 78 -21.21 -2.95 -3.08
CA LYS A 78 -22.62 -3.28 -3.36
C LYS A 78 -23.40 -1.97 -3.53
N SER A 79 -24.06 -1.80 -4.67
CA SER A 79 -24.96 -0.68 -4.95
C SER A 79 -26.31 -0.84 -4.28
#